data_AF-A0AA43RGM7-F1
#
_entry.id   AF-A0AA43RGM7-F1
#
_cell.length_a   1.000
_cell.length_b   1.000
_cell.length_c   1.000
_cell.angle_alpha   90.00
_cell.angle_beta   90.00
_cell.angle_gamma   90.00
#
_symmetry.space_group_name_H-M   'P 1'
#
loop_
_entity.id
_entity.type
_entity.pdbx_description
1 polymer ?
#
loop_
_entity_poly.entity_id
_entity_poly.type
_entity_poly.pdbx_seq_one_letter_code
_entity_poly.pdbx_strand_id
1 'polypeptide(L)'
;MQPSNPKQSFTQDCAFLALTKLIRNKPLSSISVTELTKKAGISRTAFYNNYNSVEDVIAKYFDKCVDSILDSSDCIRGQYIAIRQLVSEYFDFLSSNYDLLKRLDTTGNISVFTMWLKDCFHGKLSFLVKSLGFLSDYEISCCAGMFCAMTRDWLASGSDDKSRNVAEGTLFRLLYIYKQAEEKASVHYVNPRHIGKLRQYNGTGSFTLVDTGETIKVYVLIDHDEVVACSAEVTPIPGKEDILKAAANAVCSFIVGKNCVTALSLCADDVSRELSGLSKEFMYCASIASSAAKNAAIDYYNRLSLARCLIGEEESAASDYNMGI
;
A
#
# COMPACT_ATOMS: atom_id res chain seq x y z
N MET A 1 5.15 27.83 -12.23
CA MET A 1 6.62 27.87 -12.23
C MET A 1 7.06 29.28 -12.61
N GLN A 2 7.80 29.97 -11.74
CA GLN A 2 8.55 31.16 -12.19
C GLN A 2 9.73 30.67 -13.05
N PRO A 3 10.03 31.33 -14.18
CA PRO A 3 11.17 30.96 -15.01
C PRO A 3 12.46 31.06 -14.20
N SER A 4 13.29 30.01 -14.25
CA SER A 4 14.59 29.95 -13.59
C SER A 4 15.46 31.12 -14.05
N ASN A 5 16.01 31.88 -13.10
CA ASN A 5 16.87 33.02 -13.40
C ASN A 5 18.16 32.53 -14.09
N PRO A 6 18.48 32.97 -15.33
CA PRO A 6 19.62 32.46 -16.10
C PRO A 6 20.97 32.58 -15.37
N LYS A 7 21.16 33.66 -14.59
CA LYS A 7 22.38 33.86 -13.77
C LYS A 7 22.48 32.86 -12.62
N GLN A 8 21.34 32.43 -12.10
CA GLN A 8 21.26 31.46 -11.02
C GLN A 8 21.63 30.06 -11.53
N SER A 9 21.11 29.66 -12.70
CA SER A 9 21.47 28.37 -13.33
C SER A 9 22.97 28.30 -13.61
N PHE A 10 23.57 29.35 -14.19
CA PHE A 10 25.00 29.37 -14.50
C PHE A 10 25.88 29.18 -13.25
N THR A 11 25.54 29.87 -12.15
CA THR A 11 26.26 29.74 -10.88
C THR A 11 26.21 28.31 -10.35
N GLN A 12 25.05 27.65 -10.49
CA GLN A 12 24.86 26.28 -10.05
C GLN A 12 25.69 25.29 -10.88
N ASP A 13 25.72 25.47 -12.20
CA ASP A 13 26.47 24.62 -13.10
C ASP A 13 27.99 24.75 -12.87
N CYS A 14 28.49 25.98 -12.64
CA CYS A 14 29.88 26.21 -12.25
C CYS A 14 30.24 25.50 -10.93
N ALA A 15 29.37 25.60 -9.92
CA ALA A 15 29.60 24.94 -8.63
C ALA A 15 29.65 23.41 -8.77
N PHE A 16 28.69 22.82 -9.49
CA PHE A 16 28.64 21.37 -9.70
C PHE A 16 29.84 20.86 -10.51
N LEU A 17 30.21 21.54 -11.60
CA LEU A 17 31.38 21.17 -12.42
C LEU A 17 32.71 21.31 -11.65
N ALA A 18 32.82 22.28 -10.76
CA ALA A 18 33.97 22.39 -9.88
C ALA A 18 34.01 21.28 -8.84
N LEU A 19 32.87 20.96 -8.22
CA LEU A 19 32.76 19.92 -7.22
C LEU A 19 33.09 18.54 -7.81
N THR A 20 32.53 18.20 -8.97
CA THR A 20 32.82 16.94 -9.68
C THR A 20 34.30 16.78 -10.02
N LYS A 21 35.04 17.88 -10.26
CA LYS A 21 36.50 17.85 -10.43
C LYS A 21 37.25 17.64 -9.11
N LEU A 22 36.77 18.21 -8.00
CA LEU A 22 37.41 18.07 -6.69
C LEU A 22 37.23 16.67 -6.10
N ILE A 23 36.03 16.09 -6.18
CA ILE A 23 35.73 14.75 -5.66
C ILE A 23 36.47 13.63 -6.42
N ARG A 24 37.07 13.93 -7.58
CA ARG A 24 37.94 12.96 -8.28
C ARG A 24 39.21 12.66 -7.51
N ASN A 25 39.67 13.59 -6.68
CA ASN A 25 40.99 13.53 -6.04
C ASN A 25 40.92 13.39 -4.52
N LYS A 26 39.76 13.62 -3.90
CA LYS A 26 39.58 13.58 -2.45
C LYS A 26 38.13 13.37 -2.03
N PRO A 27 37.86 12.85 -0.81
CA PRO A 27 36.51 12.64 -0.32
C PRO A 27 35.72 13.94 -0.20
N LEU A 28 34.40 13.87 -0.41
CA LEU A 28 33.48 15.02 -0.35
C LEU A 28 33.57 15.76 0.99
N SER A 29 33.63 15.02 2.09
CA SER A 29 33.73 15.53 3.47
C SER A 29 34.95 16.42 3.74
N SER A 30 35.98 16.36 2.89
CA SER A 30 37.21 17.17 3.02
C SER A 30 37.18 18.46 2.20
N ILE A 31 36.13 18.69 1.41
CA ILE A 31 36.01 19.87 0.54
C ILE A 31 35.34 21.00 1.31
N SER A 32 36.03 22.13 1.45
CA SER A 32 35.44 23.32 2.06
C SER A 32 34.69 24.18 1.05
N VAL A 33 33.72 24.98 1.52
CA VAL A 33 33.02 25.99 0.70
C VAL A 33 34.02 26.96 0.07
N THR A 34 35.04 27.40 0.80
CA THR A 34 36.07 28.33 0.31
C THR A 34 36.85 27.73 -0.86
N GLU A 35 37.22 26.46 -0.77
CA GLU A 35 37.93 25.78 -1.84
C GLU A 35 37.04 25.58 -3.07
N LEU A 36 35.81 25.13 -2.86
CA LEU A 36 34.84 24.92 -3.94
C LEU A 36 34.57 26.22 -4.69
N THR A 37 34.28 27.30 -3.97
CA THR A 37 34.00 28.62 -4.56
C THR A 37 35.19 29.16 -5.34
N LYS A 38 36.42 29.00 -4.83
CA LYS A 38 37.65 29.34 -5.55
C LYS A 38 37.81 28.52 -6.83
N LYS A 39 37.52 27.21 -6.79
CA LYS A 39 37.60 26.33 -7.97
C LYS A 39 36.51 26.62 -9.00
N ALA A 40 35.32 27.00 -8.55
CA ALA A 40 34.17 27.35 -9.39
C ALA A 40 34.24 28.77 -9.96
N GLY A 41 35.09 29.64 -9.41
CA GLY A 41 35.17 31.04 -9.84
C GLY A 41 33.96 31.88 -9.40
N ILE A 42 33.31 31.51 -8.28
CA ILE A 42 32.13 32.21 -7.74
C ILE A 42 32.44 32.78 -6.35
N SER A 43 31.69 33.80 -5.92
CA SER A 43 31.84 34.34 -4.56
C SER A 43 31.17 33.43 -3.52
N ARG A 44 31.62 33.50 -2.26
CA ARG A 44 30.96 32.80 -1.15
C ARG A 44 29.51 33.25 -0.97
N THR A 45 29.21 34.53 -1.19
CA THR A 45 27.83 35.04 -1.17
C THR A 45 26.99 34.41 -2.27
N ALA A 46 27.52 34.30 -3.50
CA ALA A 46 26.81 33.63 -4.60
C ALA A 46 26.56 32.15 -4.30
N PHE A 47 27.49 31.48 -3.61
CA PHE A 47 27.30 30.11 -3.15
C PHE A 47 26.16 30.00 -2.13
N TYR A 48 26.20 30.78 -1.04
CA TYR A 48 25.18 30.69 0.02
C TYR A 48 23.80 31.17 -0.41
N ASN A 49 23.71 32.01 -1.46
CA ASN A 49 22.43 32.34 -2.09
C ASN A 49 21.78 31.14 -2.81
N ASN A 50 22.55 30.08 -3.09
CA ASN A 50 22.11 28.92 -3.84
C ASN A 50 22.18 27.61 -3.06
N TYR A 51 23.04 27.50 -2.04
CA TYR A 51 23.34 26.24 -1.38
C TYR A 51 23.56 26.41 0.12
N ASN A 52 23.10 25.42 0.88
CA ASN A 52 23.32 25.37 2.33
C ASN A 52 24.68 24.75 2.69
N SER A 53 25.14 23.78 1.89
CA SER A 53 26.40 23.06 2.12
C SER A 53 27.02 22.58 0.80
N VAL A 54 28.19 21.94 0.88
CA VAL A 54 28.84 21.35 -0.30
C VAL A 54 28.04 20.16 -0.82
N GLU A 55 27.46 19.36 0.07
CA GLU A 55 26.59 18.22 -0.24
C GLU A 55 25.30 18.68 -0.94
N ASP A 56 24.75 19.83 -0.54
CA ASP A 56 23.56 20.42 -1.16
C ASP A 56 23.76 20.73 -2.64
N VAL A 57 25.01 20.94 -3.10
CA VAL A 57 25.32 21.08 -4.53
C VAL A 57 25.00 19.80 -5.30
N ILE A 58 25.28 18.63 -4.72
CA ILE A 58 24.98 17.32 -5.31
C ILE A 58 23.47 17.05 -5.22
N ALA A 59 22.84 17.32 -4.08
CA ALA A 59 21.40 17.14 -3.89
C ALA A 59 20.60 17.96 -4.92
N LYS A 60 20.93 19.24 -5.10
CA LYS A 60 20.28 20.09 -6.12
C LYS A 60 20.55 19.67 -7.56
N TYR A 61 21.70 19.06 -7.82
CA TYR A 61 21.96 18.47 -9.13
C TYR A 61 21.02 17.29 -9.38
N PHE A 62 20.88 16.37 -8.43
CA PHE A 62 19.95 15.25 -8.56
C PHE A 62 18.49 15.72 -8.63
N ASP A 63 18.12 16.77 -7.91
CA ASP A 63 16.81 17.41 -8.03
C ASP A 63 16.51 17.85 -9.45
N LYS A 64 17.47 18.50 -10.14
CA LYS A 64 17.32 18.90 -11.55
C LYS A 64 17.17 17.68 -12.47
N CYS A 65 17.91 16.61 -12.21
CA CYS A 65 17.77 15.37 -12.99
C CYS A 65 16.37 14.78 -12.85
N VAL A 66 15.84 14.70 -11.63
CA VAL A 66 14.48 14.20 -11.38
C VAL A 66 13.44 15.14 -11.98
N ASP A 67 13.60 16.46 -11.83
CA ASP A 67 12.69 17.42 -12.46
C ASP A 67 12.65 17.24 -13.98
N SER A 68 13.81 17.01 -14.62
CA SER A 68 13.87 16.73 -16.05
C SER A 68 13.14 15.44 -16.43
N ILE A 69 13.26 14.38 -15.62
CA ILE A 69 12.55 13.10 -15.84
C ILE A 69 11.05 13.30 -15.68
N LEU A 70 10.64 14.08 -14.67
CA LEU A 70 9.23 14.37 -14.40
C LEU A 70 8.61 15.31 -15.45
N ASP A 71 9.40 16.21 -16.04
CA ASP A 71 8.94 17.13 -17.08
C ASP A 71 8.91 16.49 -18.47
N SER A 72 9.84 15.57 -18.79
CA SER A 72 9.89 14.87 -20.09
C SER A 72 8.82 13.80 -20.24
N SER A 73 8.26 13.35 -19.12
CA SER A 73 7.30 12.27 -19.08
C SER A 73 5.90 12.82 -19.26
N ASP A 74 5.45 12.97 -20.52
CA ASP A 74 4.08 13.37 -20.89
C ASP A 74 2.98 12.55 -20.17
N CYS A 75 3.32 11.38 -19.62
CA CYS A 75 2.45 10.51 -18.82
C CYS A 75 2.17 10.97 -17.38
N ILE A 76 2.96 11.90 -16.80
CA ILE A 76 2.74 12.35 -15.41
C ILE A 76 1.52 13.27 -15.30
N ARG A 77 1.17 13.95 -16.39
CA ARG A 77 0.00 14.83 -16.44
C ARG A 77 -1.33 14.10 -16.56
N GLY A 78 -1.32 12.81 -16.95
CA GLY A 78 -2.51 12.02 -17.17
C GLY A 78 -2.38 10.63 -16.56
N GLN A 79 -2.46 10.55 -15.23
CA GLN A 79 -2.76 9.36 -14.41
C GLN A 79 -2.17 8.00 -14.88
N TYR A 80 -1.33 7.42 -14.02
CA TYR A 80 -0.61 6.13 -14.13
C TYR A 80 0.73 6.18 -14.88
N ILE A 81 1.82 6.33 -14.11
CA ILE A 81 3.12 5.78 -14.53
C ILE A 81 3.03 4.25 -14.44
N ALA A 82 3.38 3.56 -15.54
CA ALA A 82 3.61 2.13 -15.49
C ALA A 82 4.82 1.85 -14.59
N ILE A 83 4.71 0.91 -13.64
CA ILE A 83 5.82 0.52 -12.75
C ILE A 83 7.10 0.25 -13.54
N ARG A 84 6.96 -0.33 -14.75
CA ARG A 84 8.09 -0.55 -15.67
C ARG A 84 8.83 0.73 -16.01
N GLN A 85 8.11 1.80 -16.35
CA GLN A 85 8.70 3.07 -16.73
C GLN A 85 9.43 3.71 -15.53
N LEU A 86 8.80 3.74 -14.35
CA LEU A 86 9.45 4.24 -13.13
C LEU A 86 10.79 3.54 -12.87
N VAL A 87 10.78 2.21 -12.94
CA VAL A 87 11.99 1.42 -12.67
C VAL A 87 13.03 1.66 -13.76
N SER A 88 12.64 1.71 -15.03
CA SER A 88 13.58 1.93 -16.13
C SER A 88 14.22 3.31 -16.08
N GLU A 89 13.43 4.37 -15.87
CA GLU A 89 13.92 5.74 -15.70
C GLU A 89 14.84 5.88 -14.49
N TYR A 90 14.54 5.16 -13.41
CA TYR A 90 15.42 5.11 -12.25
C TYR A 90 16.78 4.50 -12.58
N PHE A 91 16.81 3.36 -13.29
CA PHE A 91 18.08 2.75 -13.70
C PHE A 91 18.81 3.57 -14.77
N ASP A 92 18.11 4.27 -15.67
CA ASP A 92 18.72 5.21 -16.60
C ASP A 92 19.35 6.41 -15.87
N PHE A 93 18.68 6.91 -14.84
CA PHE A 93 19.24 7.92 -13.94
C PHE A 93 20.50 7.39 -13.24
N LEU A 94 20.47 6.17 -12.70
CA LEU A 94 21.64 5.55 -12.05
C LEU A 94 22.80 5.38 -13.04
N SER A 95 22.54 4.87 -14.25
CA SER A 95 23.53 4.70 -15.31
C SER A 95 24.14 6.04 -15.74
N SER A 96 23.31 7.06 -15.94
CA SER A 96 23.77 8.40 -16.33
C SER A 96 24.63 9.08 -15.26
N ASN A 97 24.47 8.67 -14.00
CA ASN A 97 25.17 9.24 -12.84
C ASN A 97 26.16 8.26 -12.21
N TYR A 98 26.50 7.15 -12.89
CA TYR A 98 27.27 6.06 -12.31
C TYR A 98 28.61 6.52 -11.74
N ASP A 99 29.39 7.31 -12.49
CA ASP A 99 30.70 7.78 -12.03
C ASP A 99 30.64 8.62 -10.75
N LEU A 100 29.60 9.46 -10.62
CA LEU A 100 29.37 10.28 -9.44
C LEU A 100 28.98 9.39 -8.25
N LEU A 101 28.00 8.50 -8.46
CA LEU A 101 27.50 7.59 -7.43
C LEU A 101 28.59 6.64 -6.94
N LYS A 102 29.38 6.06 -7.85
CA LYS A 102 30.49 5.17 -7.51
C LYS A 102 31.59 5.88 -6.72
N ARG A 103 31.85 7.15 -7.01
CA ARG A 103 32.78 7.97 -6.21
C ARG A 103 32.24 8.28 -4.83
N LEU A 104 30.96 8.61 -4.72
CA LEU A 104 30.32 8.81 -3.41
C LEU A 104 30.38 7.53 -2.57
N ASP A 105 30.12 6.38 -3.18
CA ASP A 105 30.22 5.06 -2.56
C ASP A 105 31.65 4.76 -2.06
N THR A 106 32.63 4.79 -2.96
CA THR A 106 34.04 4.46 -2.63
C THR A 106 34.69 5.43 -1.65
N THR A 107 34.18 6.66 -1.52
CA THR A 107 34.69 7.66 -0.55
C THR A 107 33.91 7.72 0.75
N GLY A 108 32.92 6.84 0.96
CA GLY A 108 32.10 6.78 2.18
C GLY A 108 31.06 7.91 2.30
N ASN A 109 30.72 8.59 1.19
CA ASN A 109 29.78 9.71 1.13
C ASN A 109 28.44 9.33 0.45
N ILE A 110 28.14 8.03 0.29
CA ILE A 110 26.90 7.56 -0.34
C ILE A 110 25.64 7.96 0.45
N SER A 111 25.80 8.31 1.73
CA SER A 111 24.71 8.80 2.58
C SER A 111 24.02 10.03 1.99
N VAL A 112 24.77 10.91 1.31
CA VAL A 112 24.24 12.09 0.62
C VAL A 112 23.19 11.68 -0.41
N PHE A 113 23.48 10.65 -1.21
CA PHE A 113 22.55 10.11 -2.19
C PHE A 113 21.36 9.43 -1.52
N THR A 114 21.58 8.57 -0.52
CA THR A 114 20.48 7.82 0.12
C THR A 114 19.52 8.72 0.89
N MET A 115 20.03 9.78 1.54
CA MET A 115 19.20 10.78 2.21
C MET A 115 18.41 11.58 1.19
N TRP A 116 19.07 12.08 0.14
CA TRP A 116 18.38 12.77 -0.95
C TRP A 116 17.29 11.91 -1.59
N LEU A 117 17.57 10.63 -1.88
CA LEU A 117 16.60 9.74 -2.50
C LEU A 117 15.38 9.53 -1.60
N LYS A 118 15.59 9.35 -0.29
CA LYS A 118 14.49 9.28 0.68
C LYS A 118 13.66 10.56 0.68
N ASP A 119 14.30 11.73 0.74
CA ASP A 119 13.60 13.01 0.73
C ASP A 119 12.85 13.23 -0.59
N CYS A 120 13.40 12.77 -1.71
CA CYS A 120 12.76 12.80 -3.03
C CYS A 120 11.48 11.93 -3.06
N PHE A 121 11.51 10.73 -2.46
CA PHE A 121 10.34 9.85 -2.31
C PHE A 121 9.24 10.47 -1.44
N HIS A 122 9.63 11.15 -0.35
CA HIS A 122 8.69 11.84 0.54
C HIS A 122 8.19 13.18 0.00
N GLY A 123 8.94 13.79 -0.92
CA GLY A 123 8.60 15.06 -1.56
C GLY A 123 8.10 14.87 -2.99
N LYS A 124 8.99 15.06 -3.97
CA LYS A 124 8.67 15.14 -5.40
C LYS A 124 7.94 13.89 -5.93
N LEU A 125 8.31 12.71 -5.46
CA LEU A 125 7.73 11.44 -5.91
C LEU A 125 6.59 10.94 -5.02
N SER A 126 6.23 11.66 -3.94
CA SER A 126 5.22 11.21 -2.97
C SER A 126 3.89 10.85 -3.61
N PHE A 127 3.42 11.68 -4.56
CA PHE A 127 2.19 11.42 -5.29
C PHE A 127 2.25 10.13 -6.12
N LEU A 128 3.37 9.91 -6.82
CA LEU A 128 3.59 8.72 -7.65
C LEU A 128 3.62 7.47 -6.77
N VAL A 129 4.39 7.50 -5.69
CA VAL A 129 4.55 6.38 -4.76
C VAL A 129 3.21 6.04 -4.08
N LYS A 130 2.41 7.05 -3.71
CA LYS A 130 1.03 6.84 -3.21
C LYS A 130 0.11 6.22 -4.25
N SER A 131 0.25 6.57 -5.53
CA SER A 131 -0.54 5.94 -6.62
C SER A 131 -0.15 4.47 -6.90
N LEU A 132 0.95 4.00 -6.32
CA LEU A 132 1.36 2.59 -6.34
C LEU A 132 0.92 1.81 -5.09
N GLY A 133 0.24 2.48 -4.16
CA GLY A 133 -0.34 1.87 -2.97
C GLY A 133 0.37 2.11 -1.65
N PHE A 134 1.49 2.85 -1.67
CA PHE A 134 2.24 3.16 -0.46
C PHE A 134 1.61 4.39 0.21
N LEU A 135 0.72 4.17 1.19
CA LEU A 135 -0.14 5.22 1.73
C LEU A 135 0.49 5.96 2.91
N SER A 136 1.18 5.24 3.78
CA SER A 136 1.80 5.77 4.99
C SER A 136 3.25 6.22 4.79
N ASP A 137 3.74 7.12 5.65
CA ASP A 137 5.14 7.58 5.61
C ASP A 137 6.14 6.44 5.86
N TYR A 138 5.73 5.41 6.61
CA TYR A 138 6.53 4.21 6.82
C TYR A 138 6.64 3.37 5.55
N GLU A 139 5.53 3.18 4.83
CA GLU A 139 5.51 2.49 3.54
C GLU A 139 6.35 3.21 2.48
N ILE A 140 6.24 4.55 2.40
CA ILE A 140 7.08 5.36 1.51
C ILE A 140 8.56 5.21 1.88
N SER A 141 8.88 5.20 3.18
CA SER A 141 10.25 4.98 3.67
C SER A 141 10.77 3.59 3.33
N CYS A 142 9.94 2.54 3.42
CA CYS A 142 10.28 1.19 3.00
C CYS A 142 10.55 1.14 1.49
N CYS A 143 9.70 1.78 0.69
CA CYS A 143 9.87 1.87 -0.77
C CYS A 143 11.20 2.56 -1.12
N ALA A 144 11.47 3.74 -0.56
CA ALA A 144 12.74 4.44 -0.74
C ALA A 144 13.95 3.59 -0.31
N GLY A 145 13.80 2.83 0.80
CA GLY A 145 14.80 1.90 1.29
C GLY A 145 15.13 0.78 0.31
N MET A 146 14.11 0.21 -0.37
CA MET A 146 14.32 -0.78 -1.43
C MET A 146 15.16 -0.23 -2.58
N PHE A 147 14.85 0.98 -3.05
CA PHE A 147 15.61 1.65 -4.10
C PHE A 147 17.06 1.94 -3.66
N CYS A 148 17.25 2.43 -2.42
CA CYS A 148 18.58 2.67 -1.86
C CYS A 148 19.42 1.38 -1.78
N ALA A 149 18.84 0.28 -1.29
CA ALA A 149 19.51 -1.01 -1.19
C ALA A 149 19.91 -1.52 -2.59
N MET A 150 18.95 -1.46 -3.54
CA MET A 150 19.18 -1.87 -4.91
C MET A 150 20.29 -1.06 -5.59
N THR A 151 20.36 0.25 -5.34
CA THR A 151 21.47 1.09 -5.85
C THR A 151 22.82 0.60 -5.34
N ARG A 152 22.95 0.36 -4.03
CA ARG A 152 24.23 -0.04 -3.44
C ARG A 152 24.70 -1.39 -3.99
N ASP A 153 23.78 -2.35 -4.08
CA ASP A 153 24.11 -3.68 -4.61
C ASP A 153 24.49 -3.61 -6.09
N TRP A 154 23.78 -2.78 -6.87
CA TRP A 154 24.10 -2.54 -8.27
C TRP A 154 25.47 -1.86 -8.44
N LEU A 155 25.79 -0.83 -7.64
CA LEU A 155 27.11 -0.18 -7.65
C LEU A 155 28.24 -1.14 -7.23
N ALA A 156 27.97 -2.07 -6.32
CA ALA A 156 28.93 -3.07 -5.87
C ALA A 156 29.22 -4.13 -6.95
N SER A 157 28.23 -4.46 -7.78
CA SER A 157 28.34 -5.46 -8.85
C SER A 157 29.18 -5.03 -10.06
N GLY A 158 29.57 -3.76 -10.15
CA GLY A 158 30.35 -3.23 -11.29
C GLY A 158 29.50 -2.69 -12.45
N SER A 159 28.18 -2.65 -12.28
CA SER A 159 27.23 -1.97 -13.17
C SER A 159 27.20 -2.48 -14.62
N ASP A 160 27.42 -3.78 -14.81
CA ASP A 160 27.20 -4.42 -16.11
C ASP A 160 25.69 -4.54 -16.45
N ASP A 161 25.39 -4.70 -17.75
CA ASP A 161 24.02 -4.83 -18.24
C ASP A 161 23.27 -6.01 -17.61
N LYS A 162 24.01 -7.07 -17.24
CA LYS A 162 23.45 -8.24 -16.59
C LYS A 162 22.91 -7.89 -15.20
N SER A 163 23.72 -7.20 -14.41
CA SER A 163 23.38 -6.76 -13.05
C SER A 163 22.27 -5.71 -13.08
N ARG A 164 22.27 -4.81 -14.08
CA ARG A 164 21.15 -3.89 -14.32
C ARG A 164 19.84 -4.66 -14.58
N ASN A 165 19.83 -5.59 -15.53
CA ASN A 165 18.62 -6.34 -15.89
C ASN A 165 18.05 -7.13 -14.71
N VAL A 166 18.91 -7.74 -13.89
CA VAL A 166 18.49 -8.48 -12.69
C VAL A 166 17.88 -7.52 -11.65
N ALA A 167 18.52 -6.38 -11.41
CA ALA A 167 18.07 -5.38 -10.44
C ALA A 167 16.74 -4.73 -10.88
N GLU A 168 16.64 -4.32 -12.15
CA GLU A 168 15.44 -3.78 -12.80
C GLU A 168 14.28 -4.77 -12.75
N GLY A 169 14.51 -6.04 -13.15
CA GLY A 169 13.51 -7.09 -13.07
C GLY A 169 13.03 -7.38 -11.64
N THR A 170 13.95 -7.37 -10.67
CA THR A 170 13.63 -7.60 -9.25
C THR A 170 12.80 -6.45 -8.68
N LEU A 171 13.21 -5.21 -8.91
CA LEU A 171 12.49 -4.04 -8.40
C LEU A 171 11.10 -3.93 -9.03
N PHE A 172 10.99 -4.15 -10.35
CA PHE A 172 9.71 -4.22 -11.05
C PHE A 172 8.81 -5.30 -10.44
N ARG A 173 9.31 -6.52 -10.25
CA ARG A 173 8.52 -7.63 -9.70
C ARG A 173 8.00 -7.32 -8.30
N LEU A 174 8.83 -6.77 -7.42
CA LEU A 174 8.42 -6.45 -6.04
C LEU A 174 7.34 -5.37 -6.01
N LEU A 175 7.53 -4.28 -6.76
CA LEU A 175 6.55 -3.20 -6.86
C LEU A 175 5.24 -3.68 -7.50
N TYR A 176 5.33 -4.54 -8.53
CA TYR A 176 4.16 -5.11 -9.19
C TYR A 176 3.36 -6.04 -8.27
N ILE A 177 4.05 -6.90 -7.51
CA ILE A 177 3.39 -7.78 -6.53
C ILE A 177 2.69 -6.94 -5.45
N TYR A 178 3.36 -5.91 -4.94
CA TYR A 178 2.77 -5.02 -3.94
C TYR A 178 1.52 -4.32 -4.47
N LYS A 179 1.61 -3.67 -5.64
CA LYS A 179 0.46 -3.02 -6.29
C LYS A 179 -0.68 -3.99 -6.54
N GLN A 180 -0.39 -5.20 -7.03
CA GLN A 180 -1.42 -6.21 -7.23
C GLN A 180 -2.04 -6.69 -5.93
N ALA A 181 -1.26 -6.80 -4.85
CA ALA A 181 -1.80 -7.15 -3.53
C ALA A 181 -2.70 -6.04 -2.97
N GLU A 182 -2.34 -4.78 -3.19
CA GLU A 182 -3.16 -3.62 -2.82
C GLU A 182 -4.42 -3.50 -3.68
N GLU A 183 -4.32 -3.59 -5.00
CA GLU A 183 -5.48 -3.56 -5.92
C GLU A 183 -6.43 -4.74 -5.69
N LYS A 184 -5.89 -5.89 -5.27
CA LYS A 184 -6.68 -7.07 -4.88
C LYS A 184 -7.10 -7.05 -3.41
N ALA A 185 -6.59 -6.12 -2.60
CA ALA A 185 -7.10 -5.91 -1.26
C ALA A 185 -8.56 -5.48 -1.41
N SER A 186 -9.46 -6.43 -1.15
CA SER A 186 -10.89 -6.21 -1.19
C SER A 186 -11.29 -4.92 -0.46
N VAL A 187 -12.35 -4.23 -0.91
CA VAL A 187 -12.94 -3.05 -0.22
C VAL A 187 -13.15 -3.33 1.27
N HIS A 188 -13.33 -4.59 1.63
CA HIS A 188 -13.45 -5.03 3.01
C HIS A 188 -12.22 -4.76 3.88
N TYR A 189 -11.01 -4.68 3.32
CA TYR A 189 -9.78 -4.31 4.03
C TYR A 189 -9.66 -2.79 4.22
N VAL A 190 -10.02 -2.02 3.20
CA VAL A 190 -9.71 -0.58 3.16
C VAL A 190 -10.84 0.28 3.75
N ASN A 191 -12.10 -0.12 3.58
CA ASN A 191 -13.25 0.64 4.05
C ASN A 191 -14.42 -0.28 4.48
N PRO A 192 -14.28 -1.00 5.61
CA PRO A 192 -15.33 -1.88 6.07
C PRO A 192 -16.57 -1.11 6.54
N ARG A 193 -17.75 -1.46 6.01
CA ARG A 193 -19.03 -0.76 6.25
C ARG A 193 -19.93 -1.43 7.28
N HIS A 194 -19.70 -2.72 7.56
CA HIS A 194 -20.53 -3.56 8.42
C HIS A 194 -19.82 -3.96 9.71
N ILE A 195 -18.99 -3.07 10.26
CA ILE A 195 -18.25 -3.31 11.50
C ILE A 195 -18.82 -2.46 12.63
N GLY A 196 -19.05 -3.10 13.77
CA GLY A 196 -19.68 -2.54 14.96
C GLY A 196 -21.00 -3.24 15.29
N LYS A 197 -21.65 -2.76 16.36
CA LYS A 197 -22.92 -3.32 16.81
C LYS A 197 -24.10 -2.76 16.02
N LEU A 198 -24.97 -3.65 15.55
CA LEU A 198 -26.24 -3.26 14.93
C LEU A 198 -27.26 -2.85 16.01
N ARG A 199 -27.94 -1.72 15.84
CA ARG A 199 -28.89 -1.20 16.85
C ARG A 199 -30.18 -2.02 16.94
N GLN A 200 -30.72 -2.45 15.81
CA GLN A 200 -31.93 -3.25 15.71
C GLN A 200 -31.59 -4.54 14.98
N TYR A 201 -31.84 -5.68 15.63
CA TYR A 201 -31.56 -7.00 15.09
C TYR A 201 -32.52 -8.00 15.72
N ASN A 202 -32.83 -9.08 14.99
CA ASN A 202 -33.67 -10.18 15.44
C ASN A 202 -32.98 -11.55 15.33
N GLY A 203 -31.72 -11.58 14.90
CA GLY A 203 -30.82 -12.73 15.04
C GLY A 203 -29.41 -12.30 15.43
N THR A 204 -28.72 -13.13 16.22
CA THR A 204 -27.31 -12.93 16.58
C THR A 204 -26.57 -14.26 16.70
N GLY A 205 -25.31 -14.26 16.28
CA GLY A 205 -24.46 -15.44 16.32
C GLY A 205 -23.01 -15.06 16.57
N SER A 206 -22.28 -15.91 17.27
CA SER A 206 -20.85 -15.72 17.50
C SER A 206 -20.09 -17.00 17.26
N PHE A 207 -18.82 -16.85 16.89
CA PHE A 207 -17.85 -17.92 16.87
C PHE A 207 -16.54 -17.42 17.46
N THR A 208 -15.97 -18.21 18.38
CA THR A 208 -14.69 -17.93 19.04
C THR A 208 -13.73 -19.06 18.72
N LEU A 209 -12.55 -18.71 18.20
CA LEU A 209 -11.48 -19.67 18.00
C LEU A 209 -10.84 -20.01 19.35
N VAL A 210 -10.91 -21.28 19.75
CA VAL A 210 -10.50 -21.74 21.09
C VAL A 210 -9.02 -21.47 21.36
N ASP A 211 -8.16 -21.59 20.35
CA ASP A 211 -6.71 -21.49 20.52
C ASP A 211 -6.22 -20.05 20.76
N THR A 212 -6.82 -19.07 20.07
CA THR A 212 -6.36 -17.68 20.07
C THR A 212 -7.30 -16.72 20.81
N GLY A 213 -8.55 -17.12 21.05
CA GLY A 213 -9.60 -16.26 21.60
C GLY A 213 -10.21 -15.29 20.59
N GLU A 214 -9.75 -15.30 19.32
CA GLU A 214 -10.31 -14.45 18.26
C GLU A 214 -11.81 -14.73 18.10
N THR A 215 -12.62 -13.68 18.12
CA THR A 215 -14.08 -13.80 18.11
C THR A 215 -14.70 -12.88 17.06
N ILE A 216 -15.65 -13.41 16.29
CA ILE A 216 -16.57 -12.61 15.48
C ILE A 216 -17.98 -12.83 16.00
N LYS A 217 -18.70 -11.72 16.23
CA LYS A 217 -20.11 -11.71 16.59
C LYS A 217 -20.91 -10.96 15.55
N VAL A 218 -21.83 -11.66 14.90
CA VAL A 218 -22.68 -11.15 13.83
C VAL A 218 -24.08 -10.82 14.38
N TYR A 219 -24.64 -9.74 13.87
CA TYR A 219 -25.99 -9.26 14.11
C TYR A 219 -26.72 -9.19 12.78
N VAL A 220 -27.94 -9.75 12.72
CA VAL A 220 -28.79 -9.70 11.52
C VAL A 220 -30.17 -9.16 11.86
N LEU A 221 -30.69 -8.31 10.97
CA LEU A 221 -32.09 -7.94 10.92
C LEU A 221 -32.70 -8.60 9.68
N ILE A 222 -33.62 -9.51 9.92
CA ILE A 222 -34.30 -10.28 8.87
C ILE A 222 -35.77 -9.86 8.81
N ASP A 223 -36.26 -9.58 7.61
CA ASP A 223 -37.66 -9.29 7.34
C ASP A 223 -38.15 -10.22 6.23
N HIS A 224 -39.24 -10.95 6.46
CA HIS A 224 -39.84 -11.89 5.49
C HIS A 224 -38.81 -12.79 4.78
N ASP A 225 -37.86 -13.37 5.54
CA ASP A 225 -36.79 -14.27 5.05
C ASP A 225 -35.63 -13.59 4.29
N GLU A 226 -35.63 -12.26 4.18
CA GLU A 226 -34.55 -11.44 3.60
C GLU A 226 -33.71 -10.77 4.70
N VAL A 227 -32.38 -10.79 4.57
CA VAL A 227 -31.47 -10.09 5.48
C VAL A 227 -31.39 -8.61 5.09
N VAL A 228 -32.15 -7.76 5.78
CA VAL A 228 -32.24 -6.31 5.50
C VAL A 228 -31.00 -5.55 6.00
N ALA A 229 -30.41 -6.01 7.11
CA ALA A 229 -29.18 -5.42 7.63
C ALA A 229 -28.31 -6.46 8.34
N CYS A 230 -26.98 -6.29 8.23
CA CYS A 230 -25.98 -7.08 8.94
C CYS A 230 -24.86 -6.19 9.46
N SER A 231 -24.37 -6.47 10.66
CA SER A 231 -23.14 -5.88 11.19
C SER A 231 -22.42 -6.87 12.08
N ALA A 232 -21.11 -6.70 12.26
CA ALA A 232 -20.30 -7.59 13.08
C ALA A 232 -19.38 -6.84 14.06
N GLU A 233 -19.29 -7.34 15.28
CA GLU A 233 -18.24 -6.98 16.24
C GLU A 233 -17.12 -8.00 16.18
N VAL A 234 -15.88 -7.52 16.23
CA VAL A 234 -14.68 -8.34 16.08
C VAL A 234 -13.78 -8.13 17.29
N THR A 235 -13.36 -9.22 17.90
CA THR A 235 -12.33 -9.24 18.95
C THR A 235 -11.08 -9.91 18.38
N PRO A 236 -10.12 -9.12 17.86
CA PRO A 236 -8.91 -9.66 17.25
C PRO A 236 -7.79 -9.87 18.26
N ILE A 237 -6.74 -10.56 17.84
CA ILE A 237 -5.41 -10.52 18.48
C ILE A 237 -4.51 -9.47 17.81
N PRO A 238 -3.50 -8.93 18.51
CA PRO A 238 -2.57 -7.95 17.94
C PRO A 238 -1.90 -8.48 16.65
N GLY A 239 -1.92 -7.66 15.59
CA GLY A 239 -1.26 -7.97 14.32
C GLY A 239 -2.07 -8.78 13.31
N LYS A 240 -3.31 -9.21 13.63
CA LYS A 240 -4.21 -9.90 12.69
C LYS A 240 -5.58 -9.23 12.52
N GLU A 241 -5.69 -7.97 12.96
CA GLU A 241 -6.97 -7.27 13.04
C GLU A 241 -7.62 -7.08 11.67
N ASP A 242 -6.83 -6.76 10.65
CA ASP A 242 -7.34 -6.33 9.35
C ASP A 242 -8.01 -7.47 8.59
N ILE A 243 -7.45 -8.69 8.66
CA ILE A 243 -7.98 -9.86 7.96
C ILE A 243 -9.28 -10.34 8.62
N LEU A 244 -9.34 -10.35 9.95
CA LEU A 244 -10.52 -10.78 10.69
C LEU A 244 -11.68 -9.77 10.51
N LYS A 245 -11.37 -8.46 10.53
CA LYS A 245 -12.33 -7.38 10.22
C LYS A 245 -12.80 -7.46 8.77
N ALA A 246 -11.89 -7.71 7.81
CA ALA A 246 -12.26 -7.85 6.41
C ALA A 246 -13.17 -9.06 6.17
N ALA A 247 -12.87 -10.21 6.77
CA ALA A 247 -13.73 -11.40 6.68
C ALA A 247 -15.13 -11.16 7.28
N ALA A 248 -15.21 -10.52 8.44
CA ALA A 248 -16.48 -10.17 9.07
C ALA A 248 -17.32 -9.23 8.18
N ASN A 249 -16.69 -8.19 7.62
CA ASN A 249 -17.35 -7.24 6.73
C ASN A 249 -17.76 -7.88 5.39
N ALA A 250 -16.94 -8.78 4.84
CA ALA A 250 -17.23 -9.53 3.62
C ALA A 250 -18.48 -10.39 3.78
N VAL A 251 -18.57 -11.14 4.88
CA VAL A 251 -19.73 -11.96 5.20
C VAL A 251 -21.00 -11.12 5.30
N CYS A 252 -20.98 -10.03 6.06
CA CYS A 252 -22.16 -9.16 6.18
C CYS A 252 -22.55 -8.53 4.84
N SER A 253 -21.58 -8.02 4.08
CA SER A 253 -21.83 -7.46 2.75
C SER A 253 -22.40 -8.50 1.78
N PHE A 254 -21.98 -9.76 1.92
CA PHE A 254 -22.44 -10.84 1.06
C PHE A 254 -23.89 -11.25 1.36
N ILE A 255 -24.32 -11.24 2.63
CA ILE A 255 -25.66 -11.73 3.00
C ILE A 255 -26.74 -10.64 2.97
N VAL A 256 -26.38 -9.36 3.11
CA VAL A 256 -27.35 -8.25 3.05
C VAL A 256 -28.05 -8.21 1.68
N GLY A 257 -29.37 -8.07 1.69
CA GLY A 257 -30.24 -8.12 0.50
C GLY A 257 -30.44 -9.52 -0.08
N LYS A 258 -30.00 -10.58 0.63
CA LYS A 258 -30.20 -11.97 0.23
C LYS A 258 -31.08 -12.71 1.22
N ASN A 259 -31.64 -13.82 0.74
CA ASN A 259 -32.45 -14.73 1.53
C ASN A 259 -31.60 -15.45 2.61
N CYS A 260 -32.20 -15.74 3.77
CA CYS A 260 -31.59 -16.47 4.89
C CYS A 260 -30.95 -17.81 4.52
N VAL A 261 -31.47 -18.54 3.53
CA VAL A 261 -30.86 -19.77 3.01
C VAL A 261 -29.43 -19.54 2.51
N THR A 262 -29.17 -18.35 1.94
CA THR A 262 -27.83 -17.95 1.50
C THR A 262 -26.88 -17.81 2.70
N ALA A 263 -27.35 -17.20 3.79
CA ALA A 263 -26.57 -17.07 5.01
C ALA A 263 -26.27 -18.45 5.65
N LEU A 264 -27.23 -19.38 5.60
CA LEU A 264 -27.08 -20.75 6.10
C LEU A 264 -26.09 -21.59 5.26
N SER A 265 -26.04 -21.34 3.96
CA SER A 265 -25.22 -22.10 3.01
C SER A 265 -23.78 -21.56 2.87
N LEU A 266 -23.52 -20.35 3.37
CA LEU A 266 -22.24 -19.64 3.25
C LEU A 266 -21.04 -20.48 3.73
N CYS A 267 -19.97 -20.63 2.95
CA CYS A 267 -18.78 -21.35 3.40
C CYS A 267 -17.53 -20.46 3.43
N ALA A 268 -16.45 -20.95 4.02
CA ALA A 268 -15.19 -20.22 4.08
C ALA A 268 -14.64 -19.88 2.68
N ASP A 269 -14.89 -20.73 1.68
CA ASP A 269 -14.46 -20.48 0.30
C ASP A 269 -15.25 -19.35 -0.36
N ASP A 270 -16.52 -19.14 0.00
CA ASP A 270 -17.32 -18.01 -0.48
C ASP A 270 -16.73 -16.68 0.03
N VAL A 271 -16.41 -16.64 1.32
CA VAL A 271 -15.79 -15.46 1.95
C VAL A 271 -14.39 -15.21 1.39
N SER A 272 -13.62 -16.28 1.16
CA SER A 272 -12.30 -16.18 0.53
C SER A 272 -12.40 -15.58 -0.88
N ARG A 273 -13.38 -16.01 -1.69
CA ARG A 273 -13.62 -15.46 -3.02
C ARG A 273 -14.02 -13.97 -2.98
N GLU A 274 -14.86 -13.58 -2.02
CA GLU A 274 -15.24 -12.18 -1.81
C GLU A 274 -14.05 -11.29 -1.42
N LEU A 275 -13.03 -11.88 -0.80
CA LEU A 275 -11.78 -11.23 -0.43
C LEU A 275 -10.68 -11.30 -1.51
N SER A 276 -11.04 -11.66 -2.75
CA SER A 276 -10.09 -11.88 -3.86
C SER A 276 -9.10 -13.03 -3.65
N GLY A 277 -9.40 -13.94 -2.71
CA GLY A 277 -8.60 -15.11 -2.35
C GLY A 277 -7.77 -14.91 -1.10
N LEU A 278 -8.02 -15.74 -0.07
CA LEU A 278 -7.19 -15.84 1.14
C LEU A 278 -6.10 -16.90 0.99
N SER A 279 -4.94 -16.67 1.61
CA SER A 279 -3.91 -17.70 1.75
C SER A 279 -4.38 -18.81 2.71
N LYS A 280 -3.79 -20.01 2.58
CA LYS A 280 -4.14 -21.17 3.45
C LYS A 280 -4.03 -20.86 4.94
N GLU A 281 -3.07 -20.03 5.33
CA GLU A 281 -2.87 -19.63 6.73
C GLU A 281 -4.05 -18.81 7.28
N PHE A 282 -4.77 -18.06 6.44
CA PHE A 282 -5.84 -17.16 6.86
C PHE A 282 -7.25 -17.68 6.55
N MET A 283 -7.39 -18.89 6.01
CA MET A 283 -8.69 -19.50 5.75
C MET A 283 -9.55 -19.68 7.01
N TYR A 284 -8.92 -19.77 8.19
CA TYR A 284 -9.64 -19.83 9.45
C TYR A 284 -10.46 -18.55 9.72
N CYS A 285 -9.98 -17.37 9.32
CA CYS A 285 -10.71 -16.10 9.51
C CYS A 285 -12.05 -16.13 8.76
N ALA A 286 -12.04 -16.67 7.53
CA ALA A 286 -13.25 -16.90 6.73
C ALA A 286 -14.18 -17.95 7.37
N SER A 287 -13.62 -18.99 7.98
CA SER A 287 -14.39 -20.01 8.70
C SER A 287 -15.10 -19.44 9.93
N ILE A 288 -14.40 -18.65 10.75
CA ILE A 288 -14.98 -17.96 11.91
C ILE A 288 -16.13 -17.04 11.46
N ALA A 289 -15.88 -16.21 10.44
CA ALA A 289 -16.85 -15.24 9.96
C ALA A 289 -18.11 -15.90 9.39
N SER A 290 -17.94 -16.92 8.54
CA SER A 290 -19.07 -17.65 7.95
C SER A 290 -19.87 -18.42 9.00
N SER A 291 -19.20 -19.05 9.97
CA SER A 291 -19.86 -19.75 11.07
C SER A 291 -20.67 -18.80 11.96
N ALA A 292 -20.12 -17.62 12.27
CA ALA A 292 -20.82 -16.62 13.08
C ALA A 292 -22.11 -16.12 12.39
N ALA A 293 -22.07 -15.91 11.07
CA ALA A 293 -23.27 -15.52 10.31
C ALA A 293 -24.31 -16.64 10.19
N LYS A 294 -23.88 -17.89 10.01
CA LYS A 294 -24.80 -19.05 10.08
C LYS A 294 -25.50 -19.11 11.43
N ASN A 295 -24.74 -18.98 12.51
CA ASN A 295 -25.29 -18.99 13.87
C ASN A 295 -26.32 -17.86 14.06
N ALA A 296 -26.10 -16.69 13.45
CA ALA A 296 -27.04 -15.57 13.51
C ALA A 296 -28.36 -15.86 12.77
N ALA A 297 -28.29 -16.50 11.59
CA ALA A 297 -29.48 -16.93 10.86
C ALA A 297 -30.23 -18.06 11.59
N ILE A 298 -29.51 -19.01 12.19
CA ILE A 298 -30.09 -20.10 13.01
C ILE A 298 -30.82 -19.53 14.23
N ASP A 299 -30.20 -18.57 14.93
CA ASP A 299 -30.82 -17.89 16.08
C ASP A 299 -32.14 -17.20 15.69
N TYR A 300 -32.19 -16.55 14.52
CA TYR A 300 -33.44 -15.98 14.00
C TYR A 300 -34.55 -17.03 13.81
N TYR A 301 -34.28 -18.14 13.11
CA TYR A 301 -35.30 -19.18 12.90
C TYR A 301 -35.73 -19.86 14.20
N ASN A 302 -34.82 -20.05 15.15
CA ASN A 302 -35.14 -20.58 16.47
C ASN A 302 -36.12 -19.65 17.20
N ARG A 303 -35.86 -18.34 17.17
CA ARG A 303 -36.76 -17.34 17.79
C ARG A 303 -38.12 -17.27 17.10
N LEU A 304 -38.14 -17.34 15.77
CA LEU A 304 -39.38 -17.38 14.99
C LEU A 304 -40.21 -18.62 15.31
N SER A 305 -39.57 -19.80 15.39
CA SER A 305 -40.22 -21.06 15.74
C SER A 305 -40.81 -21.00 17.16
N LEU A 306 -40.04 -20.50 18.13
CA LEU A 306 -40.51 -20.30 19.50
C LEU A 306 -41.69 -19.33 19.58
N ALA A 307 -41.65 -18.22 18.82
CA ALA A 307 -42.75 -17.26 18.78
C ALA A 307 -44.04 -17.88 18.25
N ARG A 308 -43.97 -18.69 17.17
CA ARG A 308 -45.15 -19.41 16.63
C ARG A 308 -45.74 -20.39 17.63
N CYS A 309 -44.89 -21.17 18.32
CA CYS A 309 -45.34 -22.08 19.38
C CYS A 309 -46.06 -21.35 20.53
N LEU A 310 -45.61 -20.14 20.89
CA LEU A 310 -46.22 -19.34 21.96
C LEU A 310 -47.54 -18.67 21.55
N ILE A 311 -47.72 -18.37 20.26
CA ILE A 311 -48.92 -17.73 19.72
C ILE A 311 -50.04 -18.75 19.43
N GLY A 312 -49.73 -20.05 19.41
CA GLY A 312 -50.72 -21.11 19.22
C GLY A 312 -51.18 -21.28 17.77
N GLU A 313 -50.41 -20.76 16.80
CA GLU A 313 -50.59 -21.07 15.38
C GLU A 313 -50.06 -22.49 15.10
N GLU A 314 -50.78 -23.52 15.54
CA GLU A 314 -50.74 -24.81 14.85
C GLU A 314 -51.40 -24.60 13.48
N GLU A 315 -50.63 -24.84 12.41
CA GLU A 315 -51.16 -24.82 11.04
C GLU A 315 -52.45 -25.65 10.97
N SER A 316 -53.57 -24.99 10.66
CA SER A 316 -54.81 -25.60 10.23
C SER A 316 -54.67 -26.20 8.82
N ALA A 317 -53.68 -27.07 8.61
CA ALA A 317 -53.44 -27.80 7.36
C ALA A 317 -54.02 -29.22 7.44
N ALA A 318 -55.17 -29.38 8.08
CA ALA A 318 -55.90 -30.64 8.18
C ALA A 318 -57.37 -30.48 7.76
N SER A 319 -57.67 -30.01 6.55
CA SER A 319 -59.03 -30.14 5.99
C SER A 319 -59.19 -29.92 4.48
N ASP A 320 -58.29 -30.39 3.61
CA ASP A 320 -58.58 -30.37 2.15
C ASP A 320 -57.99 -31.57 1.38
N TYR A 321 -58.13 -32.77 1.93
CA TYR A 321 -58.15 -34.00 1.12
C TYR A 321 -59.38 -34.81 1.48
N ASN A 322 -60.55 -34.29 1.08
CA ASN A 322 -61.79 -35.05 1.05
C ASN A 322 -62.10 -35.40 -0.42
N MET A 323 -61.99 -36.70 -0.71
CA MET A 323 -62.80 -37.47 -1.67
C MET A 323 -63.18 -36.81 -3.00
N GLY A 324 -62.52 -37.28 -4.07
CA GLY A 324 -62.88 -36.94 -5.44
C GLY A 324 -62.34 -37.93 -6.47
N ILE A 325 -62.97 -39.12 -6.51
CA ILE A 325 -62.96 -40.17 -7.55
C ILE A 325 -61.76 -41.13 -7.56
#